data_AF-A0A085MM80-F1
#
_entry.id   AF-A0A085MM80-F1
#
_cell.length_a   1.000
_cell.length_b   1.000
_cell.length_c   1.000
_cell.angle_alpha   90.00
_cell.angle_beta   90.00
_cell.angle_gamma   90.00
#
_symmetry.space_group_name_H-M   'P 1'
#
loop_
_entity.id
_entity.type
_entity.pdbx_description
1 polymer ?
#
loop_
_entity_poly.entity_id
_entity_poly.type
_entity_poly.pdbx_seq_one_letter_code
_entity_poly.pdbx_strand_id
1 'polypeptide(L)'
;MFRRAPVLVSFLAATSKTSDDSFRRKTSVEPRITDQDPLSWDNNWDKRDAESFLPSDKLYEQNTKKVGLADKKAKNKSVSRNLFLVRHGQYYTDGKDKNLTDLGRKQAELCAERLSRLGFHFTRFVSSEKQRAVETASIISRFMQPDDEFQYDSLLNEGSPVRPDPVTSETARKQDLCYYEDGPRIEAAFRRYFHRPAADQTADSFEIFVCHANVIRYFVCRALQIQSNAWRRMSIAHCSITWVKISQSGRVHLRSLGDTGFMPANMITY
;
A
#
# COMPACT_ATOMS: atom_id res chain seq x y z
N MET A 1 -29.79 -62.01 -57.42
CA MET A 1 -30.66 -61.29 -56.47
C MET A 1 -30.20 -59.84 -56.43
N PHE A 2 -31.12 -58.95 -56.81
CA PHE A 2 -31.20 -57.48 -56.66
C PHE A 2 -30.43 -56.90 -55.45
N ARG A 3 -29.96 -55.65 -55.39
CA ARG A 3 -29.89 -54.47 -56.27
C ARG A 3 -28.97 -53.46 -55.56
N ARG A 4 -28.42 -52.54 -56.34
CA ARG A 4 -27.70 -51.32 -55.92
C ARG A 4 -28.45 -50.55 -54.82
N ALA A 5 -27.72 -50.02 -53.84
CA ALA A 5 -28.20 -48.97 -52.94
C ALA A 5 -27.61 -47.59 -53.35
N PRO A 6 -28.36 -46.49 -53.21
CA PRO A 6 -28.06 -45.21 -53.84
C PRO A 6 -27.37 -44.19 -52.91
N VAL A 7 -26.83 -43.14 -53.50
CA VAL A 7 -26.33 -41.91 -52.85
C VAL A 7 -27.37 -40.78 -53.06
N LEU A 8 -27.71 -40.03 -52.01
CA LEU A 8 -27.77 -38.54 -51.88
C LEU A 8 -28.73 -38.09 -50.74
N VAL A 9 -28.23 -37.36 -49.72
CA VAL A 9 -28.44 -35.89 -49.41
C VAL A 9 -29.83 -35.59 -48.79
N SER A 10 -30.06 -34.80 -47.73
CA SER A 10 -29.39 -33.77 -46.90
C SER A 10 -30.00 -33.88 -45.47
N PHE A 11 -29.46 -33.32 -44.38
CA PHE A 11 -29.72 -31.94 -43.93
C PHE A 11 -28.79 -31.57 -42.76
N LEU A 12 -28.15 -30.40 -42.91
CA LEU A 12 -27.73 -29.40 -41.92
C LEU A 12 -27.88 -29.71 -40.41
N ALA A 13 -26.76 -29.60 -39.69
CA ALA A 13 -26.61 -28.66 -38.56
C ALA A 13 -25.12 -28.48 -38.23
N ALA A 14 -24.52 -27.43 -38.81
CA ALA A 14 -23.24 -26.92 -38.32
C ALA A 14 -23.48 -26.27 -36.96
N THR A 15 -23.02 -26.90 -35.88
CA THR A 15 -22.95 -26.25 -34.58
C THR A 15 -21.66 -25.42 -34.53
N SER A 16 -21.79 -24.14 -34.86
CA SER A 16 -20.78 -23.14 -34.55
C SER A 16 -20.60 -23.11 -33.02
N LYS A 17 -19.46 -23.60 -32.54
CA LYS A 17 -18.98 -23.24 -31.20
C LYS A 17 -18.52 -21.79 -31.27
N THR A 18 -19.45 -20.86 -31.09
CA THR A 18 -19.11 -19.49 -30.70
C THR A 18 -18.51 -19.58 -29.29
N SER A 19 -17.19 -19.48 -29.21
CA SER A 19 -16.48 -19.21 -27.97
C SER A 19 -16.87 -17.81 -27.52
N ASP A 20 -17.95 -17.74 -26.75
CA ASP A 20 -18.41 -16.49 -26.14
C ASP A 20 -17.51 -16.20 -24.92
N ASP A 21 -16.36 -15.59 -25.19
CA ASP A 21 -15.37 -15.12 -24.21
C ASP A 21 -15.81 -13.79 -23.54
N SER A 22 -17.10 -13.45 -23.61
CA SER A 22 -17.65 -12.20 -23.08
C SER A 22 -17.90 -12.23 -21.56
N PHE A 23 -17.83 -13.40 -20.92
CA PHE A 23 -18.13 -13.54 -19.48
C PHE A 23 -16.94 -13.34 -18.54
N ARG A 24 -15.72 -13.13 -19.07
CA ARG A 24 -14.50 -12.94 -18.26
C ARG A 24 -14.09 -11.49 -18.01
N ARG A 25 -14.85 -10.51 -18.50
CA ARG A 25 -14.58 -9.09 -18.22
C ARG A 25 -15.68 -8.48 -17.36
N LYS A 26 -15.25 -7.97 -16.20
CA LYS A 26 -15.90 -7.04 -15.26
C LYS A 26 -16.50 -7.68 -14.00
N THR A 27 -15.62 -7.98 -13.05
CA THR A 27 -15.94 -7.84 -11.62
C THR A 27 -14.75 -7.21 -10.88
N SER A 28 -14.33 -6.03 -11.33
CA SER A 28 -13.59 -5.10 -10.47
C SER A 28 -14.63 -4.47 -9.53
N VAL A 29 -14.75 -5.00 -8.32
CA VAL A 29 -15.51 -4.37 -7.23
C VAL A 29 -14.61 -3.29 -6.61
N GLU A 30 -14.25 -2.28 -7.41
CA GLU A 30 -13.84 -0.99 -6.87
C GLU A 30 -15.06 -0.08 -6.91
N PRO A 31 -15.39 0.62 -5.81
CA PRO A 31 -16.53 1.53 -5.81
C PRO A 31 -16.30 2.61 -6.86
N ARG A 32 -17.22 2.75 -7.82
CA ARG A 32 -17.21 3.88 -8.75
C ARG A 32 -17.53 5.15 -7.99
N ILE A 33 -16.50 5.94 -7.70
CA ILE A 33 -16.61 7.26 -7.08
C ILE A 33 -16.56 8.31 -8.20
N THR A 34 -17.72 8.92 -8.49
CA THR A 34 -17.93 10.22 -9.17
C THR A 34 -17.49 10.37 -10.65
N ASP A 35 -18.06 11.37 -11.35
CA ASP A 35 -17.74 11.80 -12.73
C ASP A 35 -16.31 12.37 -12.91
N GLN A 36 -15.37 12.01 -12.04
CA GLN A 36 -13.98 12.44 -12.13
C GLN A 36 -13.21 11.59 -13.14
N ASP A 37 -12.31 12.23 -13.88
CA ASP A 37 -11.35 11.54 -14.74
C ASP A 37 -10.60 10.50 -13.87
N PRO A 38 -10.62 9.19 -14.23
CA PRO A 38 -9.97 8.15 -13.45
C PRO A 38 -8.45 8.33 -13.32
N LEU A 39 -7.85 9.24 -14.09
CA LEU A 39 -6.44 9.63 -13.99
C LEU A 39 -6.20 10.89 -13.15
N SER A 40 -7.27 11.58 -12.74
CA SER A 40 -7.16 12.76 -11.88
C SER A 40 -6.96 12.38 -10.42
N TRP A 41 -6.29 13.27 -9.68
CA TRP A 41 -6.02 13.08 -8.26
C TRP A 41 -7.29 13.32 -7.42
N ASP A 42 -7.73 12.31 -6.66
CA ASP A 42 -8.76 12.45 -5.63
C ASP A 42 -8.18 13.22 -4.43
N ASN A 43 -8.59 14.47 -4.25
CA ASN A 43 -8.14 15.31 -3.13
C ASN A 43 -8.69 14.85 -1.76
N ASN A 44 -9.77 14.07 -1.74
CA ASN A 44 -10.39 13.53 -0.53
C ASN A 44 -10.27 12.00 -0.48
N TRP A 45 -9.12 11.47 -0.90
CA TRP A 45 -8.83 10.04 -0.95
C TRP A 45 -8.89 9.36 0.42
N ASP A 46 -8.60 10.09 1.50
CA ASP A 46 -8.65 9.63 2.89
C ASP A 46 -9.98 9.92 3.59
N LYS A 47 -10.92 10.61 2.92
CA LYS A 47 -12.24 10.99 3.45
C LYS A 47 -12.18 11.85 4.72
N ARG A 48 -11.12 12.65 4.87
CA ARG A 48 -10.88 13.53 6.03
C ARG A 48 -10.83 15.02 5.67
N ASP A 49 -11.20 15.39 4.45
CA ASP A 49 -11.25 16.79 4.07
C ASP A 49 -12.39 17.52 4.80
N ALA A 50 -12.08 18.60 5.52
CA ALA A 50 -13.05 19.36 6.30
C ALA A 50 -14.12 20.02 5.41
N GLU A 51 -13.75 20.43 4.19
CA GLU A 51 -14.68 21.03 3.23
C GLU A 51 -15.69 20.01 2.68
N SER A 52 -15.39 18.71 2.76
CA SER A 52 -16.29 17.65 2.26
C SER A 52 -17.53 17.40 3.13
N PHE A 53 -17.58 17.99 4.34
CA PHE A 53 -18.72 17.90 5.27
C PHE A 53 -19.64 19.13 5.22
N LEU A 54 -19.31 20.15 4.42
CA LEU A 54 -20.17 21.31 4.27
C LEU A 54 -21.34 20.98 3.33
N PRO A 55 -22.61 21.17 3.73
CA PRO A 55 -23.74 20.99 2.85
C PRO A 55 -23.58 21.86 1.60
N SER A 56 -23.74 21.27 0.41
CA SER A 56 -23.69 21.96 -0.89
C SER A 56 -24.90 22.89 -1.13
N ASP A 57 -25.53 23.38 -0.07
CA ASP A 57 -26.64 24.31 -0.18
C ASP A 57 -26.08 25.66 -0.63
N LYS A 58 -26.48 26.07 -1.84
CA LYS A 58 -26.14 27.37 -2.44
C LYS A 58 -26.47 28.58 -1.53
N LEU A 59 -27.32 28.39 -0.52
CA LEU A 59 -27.62 29.37 0.54
C LEU A 59 -26.49 29.50 1.58
N TYR A 60 -25.76 28.43 1.89
CA TYR A 60 -24.62 28.45 2.82
C TYR A 60 -23.40 29.13 2.19
N GLU A 61 -23.18 28.95 0.88
CA GLU A 61 -22.12 29.62 0.10
C GLU A 61 -22.31 31.14 0.01
N GLN A 62 -23.56 31.64 -0.02
CA GLN A 62 -23.84 33.07 -0.06
C GLN A 62 -23.66 33.74 1.31
N ASN A 63 -23.95 33.03 2.41
CA ASN A 63 -23.79 33.56 3.77
C ASN A 63 -22.35 33.47 4.31
N THR A 64 -21.57 32.47 3.89
CA THR A 64 -20.16 32.33 4.33
C THR A 64 -19.20 33.29 3.64
N LYS A 65 -19.49 33.74 2.42
CA LYS A 65 -18.68 34.76 1.71
C LYS A 65 -18.66 36.13 2.41
N LYS A 66 -19.56 36.41 3.36
CA LYS A 66 -19.64 37.70 4.05
C LYS A 66 -19.20 37.70 5.52
N VAL A 67 -18.96 36.55 6.16
CA VAL A 67 -18.80 36.52 7.64
C VAL A 67 -17.52 35.83 8.16
N GLY A 68 -16.59 35.33 7.32
CA GLY A 68 -15.42 34.67 7.93
C GLY A 68 -14.16 34.34 7.12
N LEU A 69 -14.02 34.77 5.86
CA LEU A 69 -12.78 34.48 5.11
C LEU A 69 -11.63 35.49 5.32
N ALA A 70 -11.82 36.47 6.20
CA ALA A 70 -10.76 37.42 6.57
C ALA A 70 -9.90 36.97 7.78
N ASP A 71 -10.41 36.05 8.62
CA ASP A 71 -9.78 35.71 9.91
C ASP A 71 -9.42 34.23 10.03
N LYS A 72 -8.49 33.74 9.19
CA LYS A 72 -7.60 32.60 9.49
C LYS A 72 -6.53 32.30 8.44
N LYS A 73 -6.13 33.29 7.63
CA LYS A 73 -4.89 33.20 6.83
C LYS A 73 -3.67 33.61 7.66
N ALA A 74 -3.62 33.20 8.94
CA ALA A 74 -2.34 33.04 9.60
C ALA A 74 -1.60 31.97 8.79
N LYS A 75 -0.36 32.25 8.38
CA LYS A 75 0.53 31.27 7.77
C LYS A 75 0.83 30.18 8.81
N ASN A 76 -0.14 29.33 9.13
CA ASN A 76 0.10 28.12 9.90
C ASN A 76 1.07 27.32 9.04
N LYS A 77 2.26 27.09 9.59
CA LYS A 77 3.27 26.21 9.00
C LYS A 77 2.57 24.89 8.69
N SER A 78 2.41 24.57 7.41
CA SER A 78 1.71 23.35 7.00
C SER A 78 2.45 22.15 7.58
N VAL A 79 1.77 21.42 8.47
CA VAL A 79 2.30 20.21 9.10
C VAL A 79 2.15 19.02 8.16
N SER A 80 2.97 18.00 8.41
CA SER A 80 3.00 16.78 7.61
C SER A 80 3.24 15.54 8.45
N ARG A 81 2.74 14.41 7.96
CA ARG A 81 3.09 13.08 8.47
C ARG A 81 4.15 12.47 7.57
N ASN A 82 5.24 12.01 8.15
CA ASN A 82 6.35 11.37 7.44
C ASN A 82 6.39 9.89 7.84
N LEU A 83 5.96 9.02 6.93
CA LEU A 83 5.87 7.58 7.16
C LEU A 83 7.11 6.90 6.58
N PHE A 84 7.87 6.24 7.44
CA PHE A 84 9.06 5.44 7.12
C PHE A 84 8.67 3.97 7.17
N LEU A 85 8.46 3.38 6.00
CA LEU A 85 8.15 1.97 5.85
C LEU A 85 9.45 1.18 5.69
N VAL A 86 9.71 0.27 6.60
CA VAL A 86 10.90 -0.58 6.62
C VAL A 86 10.49 -2.01 6.32
N ARG A 87 11.05 -2.61 5.27
CA ARG A 87 10.90 -4.05 5.05
C ARG A 87 11.71 -4.81 6.11
N HIS A 88 11.18 -5.92 6.64
CA HIS A 88 11.95 -6.79 7.53
C HIS A 88 13.32 -7.22 6.94
N GLY A 89 14.25 -7.62 7.81
CA GLY A 89 15.55 -8.15 7.42
C GLY A 89 15.48 -9.52 6.75
N GLN A 90 16.60 -9.98 6.19
CA GLN A 90 16.71 -11.33 5.63
C GLN A 90 16.38 -12.38 6.69
N TYR A 91 15.62 -13.40 6.31
CA TYR A 91 15.12 -14.42 7.23
C TYR A 91 15.20 -15.80 6.57
N TYR A 92 15.17 -16.85 7.38
CA TYR A 92 15.13 -18.22 6.88
C TYR A 92 13.76 -18.50 6.23
N THR A 93 13.78 -18.79 4.93
CA THR A 93 12.57 -19.11 4.16
C THR A 93 12.16 -20.57 4.30
N ASP A 94 13.07 -21.43 4.74
CA ASP A 94 12.85 -22.87 4.88
C ASP A 94 12.59 -23.22 6.36
N GLY A 95 11.81 -24.27 6.61
CA GLY A 95 11.50 -24.72 7.97
C GLY A 95 10.36 -23.96 8.67
N LYS A 96 10.10 -24.35 9.92
CA LYS A 96 8.99 -23.82 10.75
C LYS A 96 9.30 -22.42 11.30
N ASP A 97 10.57 -22.16 11.59
CA ASP A 97 11.04 -20.91 12.17
C ASP A 97 11.37 -19.89 11.07
N LYS A 98 10.61 -18.80 11.01
CA LYS A 98 10.82 -17.70 10.05
C LYS A 98 11.57 -16.54 10.70
N ASN A 99 12.62 -16.86 11.43
CA ASN A 99 13.48 -15.90 12.14
C ASN A 99 14.51 -15.27 11.20
N LEU A 100 15.06 -14.13 11.59
CA LEU A 100 16.15 -13.45 10.91
C LEU A 100 17.41 -14.32 10.86
N THR A 101 18.10 -14.25 9.72
CA THR A 101 19.47 -14.75 9.59
C THR A 101 20.46 -13.80 10.28
N ASP A 102 21.70 -14.23 10.47
CA ASP A 102 22.76 -13.33 10.98
C ASP A 102 22.96 -12.10 10.08
N LEU A 103 22.84 -12.28 8.76
CA LEU A 103 22.85 -11.17 7.81
C LEU A 103 21.64 -10.26 8.02
N GLY A 104 20.44 -10.83 8.21
CA GLY A 104 19.22 -10.06 8.49
C GLY A 104 19.31 -9.21 9.75
N ARG A 105 19.98 -9.70 10.80
CA ARG A 105 20.24 -8.92 12.02
C ARG A 105 21.17 -7.75 11.75
N LYS A 106 22.28 -7.97 11.02
CA LYS A 106 23.21 -6.91 10.59
C LYS A 106 22.53 -5.87 9.70
N GLN A 107 21.67 -6.30 8.77
CA GLN A 107 20.87 -5.39 7.94
C GLN A 107 19.97 -4.50 8.80
N ALA A 108 19.33 -5.06 9.84
CA ALA A 108 18.48 -4.32 10.75
C ALA A 108 19.27 -3.30 11.60
N GLU A 109 20.47 -3.67 12.06
CA GLU A 109 21.39 -2.77 12.77
C GLU A 109 21.80 -1.58 11.89
N LEU A 110 22.20 -1.81 10.64
CA LEU A 110 22.53 -0.75 9.68
C LEU A 110 21.33 0.16 9.38
N CYS A 111 20.13 -0.41 9.28
CA CYS A 111 18.90 0.35 9.11
C CYS A 111 18.62 1.24 10.33
N ALA A 112 18.82 0.71 11.53
CA ALA A 112 18.64 1.46 12.78
C ALA A 112 19.63 2.63 12.88
N GLU A 113 20.90 2.38 12.57
CA GLU A 113 21.93 3.42 12.52
C GLU A 113 21.59 4.49 11.48
N ARG A 114 21.13 4.09 10.29
CA ARG A 114 20.69 5.03 9.26
C ARG A 114 19.55 5.92 9.75
N LEU A 115 18.51 5.33 10.33
CA LEU A 115 17.37 6.09 10.85
C LEU A 115 17.81 7.06 11.97
N SER A 116 18.73 6.64 12.85
CA SER A 116 19.23 7.47 13.94
C SER A 116 20.00 8.68 13.40
N ARG A 117 20.85 8.46 12.38
CA ARG A 117 21.62 9.52 11.70
C ARG A 117 20.75 10.52 10.93
N LEU A 118 19.47 10.24 10.68
CA LEU A 118 18.56 11.24 10.08
C LEU A 118 18.24 12.39 11.06
N GLY A 119 18.41 12.17 12.37
CA GLY A 119 18.19 13.20 13.39
C GLY A 119 16.72 13.58 13.57
N PHE A 120 15.77 12.75 13.13
CA PHE A 120 14.35 12.96 13.36
C PHE A 120 13.92 12.40 14.71
N HIS A 121 12.99 13.10 15.35
CA HIS A 121 12.29 12.59 16.52
C HIS A 121 11.11 11.72 16.06
N PHE A 122 11.24 10.40 16.23
CA PHE A 122 10.22 9.46 15.78
C PHE A 122 9.11 9.34 16.84
N THR A 123 7.92 9.81 16.48
CA THR A 123 6.77 9.90 17.39
C THR A 123 5.99 8.59 17.50
N ARG A 124 6.18 7.65 16.56
CA ARG A 124 5.45 6.38 16.52
C ARG A 124 6.27 5.25 15.92
N PHE A 125 6.12 4.05 16.48
CA PHE A 125 6.72 2.82 15.96
C PHE A 125 5.69 1.69 15.94
N VAL A 126 5.36 1.18 14.74
CA VAL A 126 4.46 0.02 14.56
C VAL A 126 5.16 -1.10 13.80
N SER A 127 4.95 -2.35 14.18
CA SER A 127 5.44 -3.53 13.47
C SER A 127 4.32 -4.49 13.11
N SER A 128 4.50 -5.23 12.02
CA SER A 128 3.77 -6.50 11.82
C SER A 128 4.10 -7.49 12.94
N GLU A 129 3.15 -8.38 13.22
CA GLU A 129 3.29 -9.49 14.17
C GLU A 129 4.05 -10.70 13.61
N LYS A 130 4.40 -10.72 12.32
CA LYS A 130 5.21 -11.80 11.77
C LYS A 130 6.61 -11.77 12.39
N GLN A 131 7.08 -12.92 12.84
CA GLN A 131 8.34 -13.06 13.59
C GLN A 131 9.54 -12.30 13.02
N ARG A 132 9.83 -12.43 11.71
CA ARG A 132 10.89 -11.64 11.03
C ARG A 132 10.74 -10.12 11.16
N ALA A 133 9.50 -9.60 11.16
CA ALA A 133 9.23 -8.18 11.35
C ALA A 133 9.43 -7.79 12.82
N VAL A 134 8.91 -8.61 13.75
CA VAL A 134 9.11 -8.44 15.21
C VAL A 134 10.59 -8.36 15.57
N GLU A 135 11.41 -9.29 15.09
CA GLU A 135 12.86 -9.29 15.36
C GLU A 135 13.56 -8.08 14.72
N THR A 136 13.19 -7.70 13.50
CA THR A 136 13.75 -6.50 12.84
C THR A 136 13.42 -5.25 13.66
N ALA A 137 12.17 -5.13 14.07
CA ALA A 137 11.70 -3.98 14.81
C ALA A 137 12.29 -3.91 16.23
N SER A 138 12.49 -5.06 16.89
CA SER A 138 13.19 -5.15 18.17
C SER A 138 14.65 -4.71 18.09
N ILE A 139 15.33 -4.96 16.96
CA ILE A 139 16.69 -4.45 16.75
C ILE A 139 16.66 -2.95 16.53
N ILE A 140 15.80 -2.44 15.64
CA ILE A 140 15.71 -1.01 15.32
C ILE A 140 15.31 -0.20 16.56
N SER A 141 14.39 -0.70 17.38
CA SER A 141 13.90 0.02 18.57
C SER A 141 14.99 0.25 19.61
N ARG A 142 16.05 -0.58 19.69
CA ARG A 142 17.17 -0.38 20.62
C ARG A 142 17.97 0.88 20.35
N PHE A 143 17.94 1.38 19.11
CA PHE A 143 18.64 2.59 18.70
C PHE A 143 17.75 3.84 18.76
N MET A 144 16.49 3.68 19.17
CA MET A 144 15.46 4.72 19.15
C MET A 144 14.82 4.87 20.52
N GLN A 145 14.37 6.08 20.84
CA GLN A 145 13.49 6.34 21.98
C GLN A 145 12.16 6.88 21.42
N PRO A 146 11.24 6.02 20.97
CA PRO A 146 9.93 6.49 20.52
C PRO A 146 9.14 7.03 21.72
N ASP A 147 8.42 8.14 21.53
CA ASP A 147 7.52 8.71 22.55
C ASP A 147 6.36 7.76 22.86
N ASP A 148 5.84 7.09 21.83
CA ASP A 148 4.77 6.10 21.95
C ASP A 148 5.32 4.71 22.24
N GLU A 149 4.52 3.92 22.97
CA GLU A 149 4.77 2.50 23.15
C GLU A 149 4.82 1.79 21.79
N PHE A 150 5.82 0.91 21.66
CA PHE A 150 6.01 0.06 20.51
C PHE A 150 4.75 -0.79 20.25
N GLN A 151 4.13 -0.64 19.08
CA GLN A 151 2.87 -1.32 18.73
C GLN A 151 3.09 -2.47 17.75
N TYR A 152 2.36 -3.55 17.94
CA TYR A 152 2.21 -4.61 16.95
C TYR A 152 0.82 -4.55 16.33
N ASP A 153 0.72 -4.77 15.01
CA ASP A 153 -0.57 -4.81 14.31
C ASP A 153 -0.60 -5.92 13.25
N SER A 154 -1.49 -6.90 13.47
CA SER A 154 -1.81 -7.97 12.53
C SER A 154 -2.23 -7.48 11.14
N LEU A 155 -2.80 -6.27 11.02
CA LEU A 155 -3.18 -5.69 9.72
C LEU A 155 -1.97 -5.53 8.79
N LEU A 156 -0.77 -5.32 9.35
CA LEU A 156 0.49 -5.18 8.61
C LEU A 156 1.14 -6.51 8.24
N ASN A 157 0.55 -7.66 8.59
CA ASN A 157 1.08 -8.97 8.21
C ASN A 157 1.18 -9.13 6.70
N GLU A 158 2.21 -9.84 6.22
CA GLU A 158 2.37 -10.07 4.77
C GLU A 158 1.13 -10.75 4.18
N GLY A 159 0.83 -10.45 2.93
CA GLY A 159 -0.30 -11.04 2.22
C GLY A 159 -0.30 -10.70 0.74
N SER A 160 -1.34 -11.14 0.04
CA SER A 160 -1.56 -10.85 -1.38
C SER A 160 -2.63 -9.77 -1.54
N PRO A 161 -2.27 -8.50 -1.75
CA PRO A 161 -3.23 -7.39 -1.66
C PRO A 161 -4.25 -7.38 -2.80
N VAL A 162 -3.79 -7.60 -4.03
CA VAL A 162 -4.61 -7.63 -5.25
C VAL A 162 -3.86 -8.42 -6.31
N ARG A 163 -4.57 -8.98 -7.30
CA ARG A 163 -3.93 -9.65 -8.43
C ARG A 163 -2.99 -8.67 -9.16
N PRO A 164 -1.70 -8.99 -9.29
CA PRO A 164 -0.74 -8.14 -9.96
C PRO A 164 -0.87 -8.20 -11.49
N ASP A 165 -0.47 -7.11 -12.14
CA ASP A 165 -0.35 -6.98 -13.59
C ASP A 165 1.03 -6.42 -13.97
N PRO A 166 1.88 -7.11 -14.75
CA PRO A 166 1.61 -8.37 -15.43
C PRO A 166 1.47 -9.57 -14.49
N VAL A 167 0.65 -10.53 -14.91
CA VAL A 167 0.49 -11.80 -14.20
C VAL A 167 1.73 -12.65 -14.45
N THR A 168 2.43 -13.03 -13.38
CA THR A 168 3.56 -13.98 -13.46
C THR A 168 3.07 -15.42 -13.43
N SER A 169 3.91 -16.37 -13.86
CA SER A 169 3.60 -17.81 -13.79
C SER A 169 3.32 -18.29 -12.35
N GLU A 170 4.03 -17.75 -11.37
CA GLU A 170 3.79 -17.98 -9.94
C GLU A 170 2.41 -17.46 -9.52
N THR A 171 2.07 -16.22 -9.90
CA THR A 171 0.76 -15.60 -9.61
C THR A 171 -0.37 -16.39 -10.25
N ALA A 172 -0.20 -16.89 -11.47
CA ALA A 172 -1.21 -17.63 -12.20
C ALA A 172 -1.63 -18.94 -11.50
N ARG A 173 -0.76 -19.50 -10.66
CA ARG A 173 -1.02 -20.73 -9.89
C ARG A 173 -1.66 -20.46 -8.52
N LYS A 174 -1.66 -19.22 -8.03
CA LYS A 174 -2.26 -18.88 -6.73
C LYS A 174 -3.78 -18.86 -6.85
N GLN A 175 -4.45 -19.40 -5.85
CA GLN A 175 -5.91 -19.35 -5.73
C GLN A 175 -6.35 -17.91 -5.48
N ASP A 176 -7.46 -17.52 -6.10
CA ASP A 176 -7.98 -16.16 -5.96
C ASP A 176 -8.40 -15.82 -4.53
N LEU A 177 -8.71 -16.84 -3.73
CA LEU A 177 -9.11 -16.72 -2.33
C LEU A 177 -8.11 -15.93 -1.48
N CYS A 178 -6.80 -16.05 -1.74
CA CYS A 178 -5.79 -15.30 -0.98
C CYS A 178 -5.93 -13.79 -1.13
N TYR A 179 -6.39 -13.29 -2.30
CA TYR A 179 -6.62 -11.86 -2.49
C TYR A 179 -7.88 -11.37 -1.77
N TYR A 180 -8.89 -12.22 -1.61
CA TYR A 180 -10.12 -11.87 -0.89
C TYR A 180 -9.91 -11.83 0.62
N GLU A 181 -9.00 -12.64 1.16
CA GLU A 181 -8.65 -12.64 2.58
C GLU A 181 -7.67 -11.52 2.93
N ASP A 182 -6.57 -11.40 2.17
CA ASP A 182 -5.50 -10.45 2.48
C ASP A 182 -5.79 -9.03 2.00
N GLY A 183 -6.47 -8.87 0.86
CA GLY A 183 -6.73 -7.57 0.24
C GLY A 183 -7.47 -6.60 1.16
N PRO A 184 -8.65 -6.97 1.70
CA PRO A 184 -9.39 -6.12 2.63
C PRO A 184 -8.60 -5.77 3.90
N ARG A 185 -7.82 -6.72 4.43
CA ARG A 185 -6.98 -6.51 5.61
C ARG A 185 -5.88 -5.48 5.34
N ILE A 186 -5.20 -5.59 4.20
CA ILE A 186 -4.14 -4.64 3.81
C ILE A 186 -4.75 -3.27 3.47
N GLU A 187 -5.90 -3.18 2.81
CA GLU A 187 -6.60 -1.91 2.58
C GLU A 187 -7.07 -1.27 3.90
N ALA A 188 -7.51 -2.07 4.89
CA ALA A 188 -7.82 -1.56 6.22
C ALA A 188 -6.58 -0.98 6.91
N ALA A 189 -5.42 -1.64 6.78
CA ALA A 189 -4.14 -1.11 7.24
C ALA A 189 -3.80 0.24 6.56
N PHE A 190 -3.99 0.33 5.24
CA PHE A 190 -3.78 1.56 4.48
C PHE A 190 -4.65 2.69 5.04
N ARG A 191 -5.96 2.47 5.18
CA ARG A 191 -6.88 3.50 5.71
C ARG A 191 -6.60 3.91 7.15
N ARG A 192 -6.09 2.97 7.96
CA ARG A 192 -5.69 3.24 9.34
C ARG A 192 -4.46 4.14 9.42
N TYR A 193 -3.45 3.88 8.59
CA TYR A 193 -2.13 4.52 8.73
C TYR A 193 -1.87 5.66 7.74
N PHE A 194 -2.46 5.62 6.54
CA PHE A 194 -2.30 6.63 5.50
C PHE A 194 -3.49 7.56 5.50
N HIS A 195 -3.30 8.75 6.07
CA HIS A 195 -4.26 9.83 6.07
C HIS A 195 -3.55 11.15 6.39
N ARG A 196 -4.18 12.27 6.04
CA ARG A 196 -3.68 13.61 6.38
C ARG A 196 -3.48 13.80 7.90
N PRO A 197 -2.55 14.67 8.33
CA PRO A 197 -2.45 15.13 9.72
C PRO A 197 -3.81 15.42 10.36
N ALA A 198 -3.93 15.14 11.66
CA ALA A 198 -5.11 15.56 12.42
C ALA A 198 -5.21 17.09 12.47
N ALA A 199 -6.42 17.63 12.64
CA ALA A 199 -6.66 19.07 12.60
C ALA A 199 -5.96 19.85 13.72
N ASP A 200 -5.70 19.17 14.84
CA ASP A 200 -5.02 19.66 16.04
C ASP A 200 -3.51 19.42 16.04
N GLN A 201 -2.96 18.72 15.04
CA GLN A 201 -1.52 18.48 14.94
C GLN A 201 -0.76 19.79 14.66
N THR A 202 0.22 20.12 15.51
CA THR A 202 0.97 21.40 15.47
C THR A 202 2.39 21.30 14.91
N ALA A 203 2.94 20.10 14.77
CA ALA A 203 4.28 19.84 14.25
C ALA A 203 4.32 18.67 13.26
N ASP A 204 5.41 18.54 12.51
CA ASP A 204 5.63 17.36 11.64
C ASP A 204 5.78 16.10 12.50
N SER A 205 5.14 15.00 12.10
CA SER A 205 5.34 13.68 12.72
C SER A 205 6.26 12.83 11.86
N PHE A 206 7.03 11.94 12.50
CA PHE A 206 7.92 10.97 11.87
C PHE A 206 7.59 9.60 12.46
N GLU A 207 7.08 8.69 11.64
CA GLU A 207 6.46 7.45 12.08
C GLU A 207 7.11 6.27 11.37
N ILE A 208 7.51 5.23 12.11
CA ILE A 208 8.16 4.03 11.57
C ILE A 208 7.16 2.88 11.52
N PHE A 209 7.16 2.17 10.39
CA PHE A 209 6.38 0.94 10.18
C PHE A 209 7.30 -0.18 9.69
N VAL A 210 7.48 -1.23 10.48
CA VAL A 210 8.25 -2.42 10.07
C VAL A 210 7.29 -3.50 9.56
N CYS A 211 7.33 -3.79 8.27
CA CYS A 211 6.44 -4.77 7.66
C CYS A 211 7.10 -5.48 6.45
N HIS A 212 6.36 -5.66 5.36
CA HIS A 212 6.71 -6.62 4.32
C HIS A 212 6.60 -6.05 2.91
N ALA A 213 7.17 -6.76 1.94
CA ALA A 213 7.32 -6.25 0.59
C ALA A 213 5.98 -6.02 -0.10
N ASN A 214 5.00 -6.93 -0.04
CA ASN A 214 3.75 -6.74 -0.77
C ASN A 214 2.92 -5.61 -0.16
N VAL A 215 2.89 -5.55 1.17
CA VAL A 215 2.21 -4.50 1.94
C VAL A 215 2.76 -3.11 1.59
N ILE A 216 4.08 -2.92 1.65
CA ILE A 216 4.73 -1.63 1.34
C ILE A 216 4.46 -1.20 -0.10
N ARG A 217 4.62 -2.12 -1.05
CA ARG A 217 4.42 -1.83 -2.48
C ARG A 217 2.96 -1.47 -2.79
N TYR A 218 2.02 -2.15 -2.15
CA TYR A 218 0.60 -1.81 -2.26
C TYR A 218 0.31 -0.43 -1.66
N PHE A 219 0.82 -0.13 -0.47
CA PHE A 219 0.66 1.19 0.14
C PHE A 219 1.21 2.30 -0.74
N VAL A 220 2.38 2.10 -1.36
CA VAL A 220 2.95 3.07 -2.30
C VAL A 220 2.02 3.29 -3.49
N CYS A 221 1.50 2.22 -4.11
CA CYS A 221 0.53 2.35 -5.20
C CYS A 221 -0.71 3.13 -4.77
N ARG A 222 -1.31 2.77 -3.63
CA ARG A 222 -2.52 3.40 -3.10
C ARG A 222 -2.29 4.86 -2.73
N ALA A 223 -1.19 5.17 -2.06
CA ALA A 223 -0.85 6.52 -1.62
C ALA A 223 -0.58 7.47 -2.79
N LEU A 224 0.01 6.96 -3.88
CA LEU A 224 0.27 7.73 -5.10
C LEU A 224 -0.90 7.73 -6.09
N GLN A 225 -2.01 7.07 -5.74
CA GLN A 225 -3.19 6.91 -6.60
C GLN A 225 -2.86 6.33 -7.99
N ILE A 226 -1.85 5.47 -8.06
CA ILE A 226 -1.55 4.68 -9.24
C ILE A 226 -2.24 3.31 -9.14
N GLN A 227 -2.32 2.60 -10.27
CA GLN A 227 -2.97 1.30 -10.32
C GLN A 227 -2.38 0.33 -9.29
N SER A 228 -3.24 -0.19 -8.40
CA SER A 228 -2.83 -1.01 -7.27
C SER A 228 -2.20 -2.33 -7.72
N ASN A 229 -2.64 -2.90 -8.84
CA ASN A 229 -2.09 -4.11 -9.48
C ASN A 229 -0.62 -3.97 -9.95
N ALA A 230 -0.07 -2.75 -10.01
CA ALA A 230 1.32 -2.50 -10.37
C ALA A 230 2.31 -2.83 -9.23
N TRP A 231 1.83 -3.23 -8.06
CA TRP A 231 2.65 -3.45 -6.86
C TRP A 231 3.84 -4.40 -7.09
N ARG A 232 3.71 -5.44 -7.94
CA ARG A 232 4.80 -6.35 -8.27
C ARG A 232 5.87 -5.78 -9.21
N ARG A 233 5.65 -4.61 -9.81
CA ARG A 233 6.63 -3.93 -10.68
C ARG A 233 7.74 -3.26 -9.86
N MET A 234 7.54 -3.10 -8.55
CA MET A 234 8.52 -2.56 -7.62
C MET A 234 9.25 -3.68 -6.89
N SER A 235 10.57 -3.56 -6.76
CA SER A 235 11.40 -4.42 -5.92
C SER A 235 12.03 -3.59 -4.82
N ILE A 236 11.96 -4.05 -3.58
CA ILE A 236 12.55 -3.39 -2.41
C ILE A 236 13.34 -4.42 -1.62
N ALA A 237 14.57 -4.09 -1.22
CA ALA A 237 15.47 -5.01 -0.53
C ALA A 237 15.09 -5.20 0.95
N HIS A 238 15.61 -6.25 1.59
CA HIS A 238 15.50 -6.45 3.04
C HIS A 238 16.06 -5.24 3.79
N CYS A 239 15.40 -4.83 4.88
CA CYS A 239 15.71 -3.62 5.64
C CYS A 239 15.76 -2.31 4.83
N SER A 240 15.22 -2.29 3.61
CA SER A 240 15.13 -1.06 2.84
C SER A 240 14.14 -0.07 3.45
N ILE A 241 14.42 1.22 3.31
CA ILE A 241 13.59 2.31 3.83
C ILE A 241 12.80 2.94 2.67
N THR A 242 11.48 3.00 2.81
CA THR A 242 10.59 3.73 1.90
C THR A 242 9.97 4.88 2.66
N TRP A 243 10.07 6.10 2.15
CA TRP A 243 9.62 7.31 2.83
C TRP A 243 8.49 7.98 2.06
N VAL A 244 7.30 8.02 2.66
CA VAL A 244 6.13 8.73 2.16
C VAL A 244 5.83 9.93 3.06
N LYS A 245 5.63 11.11 2.47
CA LYS A 245 5.21 12.32 3.16
C LYS A 245 3.78 12.66 2.77
N ILE A 246 2.92 12.94 3.75
CA ILE A 246 1.52 13.35 3.57
C ILE A 246 1.34 14.74 4.19
N SER A 247 1.00 15.75 3.39
CA SER A 247 0.74 17.11 3.89
C SER A 247 -0.66 17.23 4.48
N GLN A 248 -0.89 18.30 5.26
CA GLN A 248 -2.22 18.65 5.79
C GLN A 248 -3.30 18.79 4.71
N SER A 249 -2.92 19.22 3.49
CA SER A 249 -3.81 19.29 2.32
C SER A 249 -4.15 17.93 1.69
N GLY A 250 -3.59 16.83 2.19
CA GLY A 250 -3.78 15.50 1.62
C GLY A 250 -2.87 15.18 0.43
N ARG A 251 -1.95 16.08 0.01
CA ARG A 251 -0.97 15.77 -1.04
C ARG A 251 0.04 14.74 -0.51
N VAL A 252 0.38 13.78 -1.36
CA VAL A 252 1.32 12.71 -1.04
C VAL A 252 2.59 12.86 -1.88
N HIS A 253 3.75 12.68 -1.23
CA HIS A 253 5.05 12.63 -1.88
C HIS A 253 5.80 11.36 -1.49
N LEU A 254 6.17 10.54 -2.47
CA LEU A 254 7.14 9.47 -2.29
C LEU A 254 8.55 10.09 -2.35
N ARG A 255 9.22 10.17 -1.22
CA ARG A 255 10.57 10.77 -1.08
C ARG A 255 11.67 9.78 -1.48
N SER A 256 11.47 8.51 -1.17
CA SER A 256 12.35 7.41 -1.55
C SER A 256 11.59 6.09 -1.51
N LEU A 257 11.98 5.14 -2.36
CA LEU A 257 11.43 3.79 -2.43
C LEU A 257 12.57 2.78 -2.36
N GLY A 258 12.55 1.92 -1.35
CA GLY A 258 13.51 0.84 -1.21
C GLY A 258 14.96 1.31 -1.00
N ASP A 259 15.19 2.43 -0.30
CA ASP A 259 16.54 2.94 0.00
C ASP A 259 17.34 1.90 0.80
N THR A 260 18.48 1.52 0.24
CA THR A 260 19.51 0.67 0.86
C THR A 260 20.91 1.24 0.64
N GLY A 261 21.04 2.51 0.23
CA GLY A 261 22.33 3.14 -0.06
C GLY A 261 23.25 3.27 1.16
N PHE A 262 22.70 3.04 2.36
CA PHE A 262 23.44 2.98 3.62
C PHE A 262 24.04 1.58 3.92
N MET A 263 23.68 0.55 3.17
CA MET A 263 24.21 -0.80 3.33
C MET A 263 25.39 -1.06 2.39
N PRO A 264 26.43 -1.79 2.83
CA PRO A 264 27.44 -2.34 1.94
C PRO A 264 26.80 -3.23 0.86
N ALA A 265 27.31 -3.15 -0.38
CA ALA A 265 26.71 -3.86 -1.52
C ALA A 265 26.60 -5.38 -1.33
N ASN A 266 27.56 -6.00 -0.64
CA ASN A 266 27.56 -7.43 -0.33
C ASN A 266 26.55 -7.85 0.74
N MET A 267 25.86 -6.90 1.39
CA MET A 267 24.82 -7.15 2.38
C MET A 267 23.41 -6.92 1.82
N ILE A 268 23.26 -6.41 0.60
CA ILE A 268 21.94 -6.13 0.01
C ILE A 268 21.32 -7.43 -0.52
N THR A 269 20.14 -7.78 -0.03
CA THR A 269 19.37 -8.96 -0.48
C THR A 269 17.89 -8.62 -0.63
N TYR A 270 17.15 -9.41 -1.42
CA TYR A 270 15.74 -9.18 -1.77
C TYR A 270 14.85 -10.36 -1.38
#